data_AF-A0A1C6SBA9-F1
#
_entry.id   AF-A0A1C6SBA9-F1
#
_cell.length_a   1.000
_cell.length_b   1.000
_cell.length_c   1.000
_cell.angle_alpha   90.00
_cell.angle_beta   90.00
_cell.angle_gamma   90.00
#
_symmetry.space_group_name_H-M   'P 1'
#
loop_
_entity.id
_entity.type
_entity.pdbx_description
1 polymer ?
#
loop_
_entity_poly.entity_id
_entity_poly.type
_entity_poly.pdbx_seq_one_letter_code
_entity_poly.pdbx_strand_id
1 'polypeptide(L)' 'MELPSWAVVLPEGFAEPLRVGDPPVLGRVVRGRLLLDLRCVPESADEVLGAAVARVAG' A
#
# COMPACT_ATOMS: atom_id res chain seq x y z
N MET A 1 19.53 7.47 -7.41
CA MET A 1 19.97 7.57 -6.01
C MET A 1 18.76 7.28 -5.16
N GLU A 2 18.83 6.32 -4.24
CA GLU A 2 17.70 5.98 -3.34
C GLU A 2 17.79 6.84 -2.07
N LEU A 3 16.66 7.38 -1.60
CA LEU A 3 16.58 8.10 -0.34
C LEU A 3 16.16 7.13 0.77
N PRO A 4 16.82 7.14 1.94
CA PRO A 4 16.39 6.32 3.07
C PRO A 4 14.97 6.69 3.46
N SER A 5 14.13 5.67 3.65
CA SER A 5 12.72 5.81 3.95
C SER A 5 12.18 4.58 4.69
N TRP A 6 10.95 4.71 5.17
CA TRP A 6 10.12 3.66 5.71
C TRP A 6 8.95 3.39 4.74
N ALA A 7 8.54 2.14 4.65
CA ALA A 7 7.36 1.71 3.90
C ALA A 7 6.71 0.53 4.62
N VAL A 8 5.39 0.40 4.48
CA VAL A 8 4.67 -0.78 4.95
C VAL A 8 4.81 -1.90 3.93
N VAL A 9 5.22 -3.07 4.39
CA VAL A 9 5.41 -4.26 3.56
C VAL A 9 4.16 -5.12 3.60
N LEU A 10 3.64 -5.49 2.43
CA LEU A 10 2.52 -6.42 2.25
C LEU A 10 2.92 -7.58 1.32
N PRO A 11 2.20 -8.71 1.32
CA PRO A 11 2.36 -9.74 0.30
C PRO A 11 2.15 -9.19 -1.12
N GLU A 12 2.91 -9.67 -2.10
CA GLU A 12 2.80 -9.21 -3.50
C GLU A 12 1.38 -9.33 -4.06
N GLY A 13 0.64 -10.38 -3.69
CA GLY A 13 -0.73 -10.62 -4.12
C GLY A 13 -1.74 -9.52 -3.73
N PHE A 14 -1.36 -8.60 -2.83
CA PHE A 14 -2.20 -7.45 -2.48
C PHE A 14 -2.19 -6.36 -3.57
N ALA A 15 -1.20 -6.36 -4.47
CA ALA A 15 -0.96 -5.25 -5.39
C ALA A 15 -2.09 -5.02 -6.40
N GLU A 16 -2.65 -6.09 -6.97
CA GLU A 16 -3.77 -5.98 -7.91
C GLU A 16 -5.08 -5.64 -7.18
N PRO A 17 -5.52 -6.39 -6.14
CA PRO A 17 -6.76 -6.07 -5.42
C PRO A 17 -6.80 -4.64 -4.87
N LEU A 18 -5.69 -4.13 -4.34
CA LEU A 18 -5.60 -2.76 -3.88
C LEU A 18 -5.69 -1.73 -5.02
N ARG A 19 -5.12 -2.02 -6.18
CA ARG A 19 -5.14 -1.12 -7.35
C ARG A 19 -6.52 -0.97 -7.97
N VAL A 20 -7.28 -2.07 -8.02
CA VAL A 20 -8.62 -2.09 -8.62
C VAL A 20 -9.74 -1.87 -7.59
N GLY A 21 -9.38 -1.79 -6.30
CA GLY A 21 -10.29 -1.48 -5.22
C GLY A 21 -10.75 -0.02 -5.22
N ASP A 22 -11.72 0.27 -4.35
CA ASP A 22 -12.24 1.62 -4.12
C ASP A 22 -12.03 2.03 -2.66
N PRO A 23 -11.26 3.10 -2.37
CA PRO A 23 -10.43 3.85 -3.34
C PRO A 23 -9.23 3.02 -3.82
N PRO A 24 -8.67 3.35 -4.99
CA PRO A 24 -7.49 2.67 -5.50
C PRO A 24 -6.26 3.01 -4.65
N VAL A 25 -5.54 1.99 -4.20
CA VAL A 25 -4.28 2.12 -3.45
C VAL A 25 -3.14 1.61 -4.31
N LEU A 26 -2.17 2.48 -4.58
CA LEU A 26 -0.98 2.15 -5.37
C LEU A 26 0.22 1.93 -4.47
N GLY A 27 1.01 0.91 -4.80
CA GLY A 27 2.31 0.65 -4.20
C GLY A 27 3.30 0.11 -5.21
N ARG A 28 4.54 -0.09 -4.76
CA ARG A 28 5.62 -0.63 -5.60
C ARG A 28 5.89 -2.06 -5.22
N VAL A 29 5.96 -2.97 -6.19
CA VAL A 29 6.44 -4.34 -5.96
C VAL A 29 7.96 -4.37 -6.08
N VAL A 30 8.63 -4.84 -5.03
CA VAL A 30 10.09 -5.02 -4.98
C VAL A 30 10.38 -6.37 -4.36
N ARG A 31 11.12 -7.23 -5.08
CA ARG A 31 11.54 -8.56 -4.59
C ARG A 31 10.38 -9.40 -4.02
N GLY A 32 9.25 -9.46 -4.72
CA GLY A 32 8.09 -10.27 -4.33
C GLY A 32 7.31 -9.73 -3.13
N ARG A 33 7.42 -8.42 -2.86
CA ARG A 33 6.70 -7.73 -1.78
C ARG A 33 6.12 -6.42 -2.29
N LEU A 34 4.90 -6.11 -1.86
CA LEU A 34 4.30 -4.81 -2.10
C LEU A 34 4.76 -3.83 -1.01
N LEU A 35 5.23 -2.66 -1.43
CA LEU A 35 5.65 -1.55 -0.57
C LEU A 35 4.66 -0.40 -0.70
N LEU A 36 4.08 0.03 0.42
CA LEU A 36 3.28 1.24 0.53
C LEU A 36 4.11 2.33 1.24
N ASP A 37 4.47 3.39 0.52
CA ASP A 37 5.16 4.55 1.09
C ASP A 37 4.13 5.53 1.64
N LEU A 38 4.01 5.59 2.97
CA LEU A 38 3.03 6.44 3.65
C LEU A 38 3.37 7.93 3.56
N ARG A 39 4.61 8.31 3.18
CA ARG A 39 4.96 9.73 3.00
C ARG A 39 4.22 10.37 1.82
N CYS A 40 3.71 9.54 0.90
CA CYS A 40 2.90 9.99 -0.23
C CYS A 40 1.39 10.04 0.10
N VAL A 41 1.01 9.71 1.33
CA VAL A 41 -0.39 9.61 1.78
C VAL A 41 -0.62 10.67 2.86
N PRO A 42 -1.66 11.52 2.75
CA PRO A 42 -1.99 12.44 3.83
C PRO A 42 -2.49 11.66 5.06
N GLU A 43 -2.13 12.09 6.27
CA GLU A 43 -2.52 11.43 7.54
C GLU A 43 -4.04 11.23 7.67
N SER A 44 -4.85 12.14 7.11
CA SER A 44 -6.31 12.02 7.09
C SER A 44 -6.84 10.80 6.31
N ALA A 45 -6.00 10.16 5.49
CA ALA A 45 -6.36 8.97 4.72
C ALA A 45 -5.96 7.66 5.41
N ASP A 46 -5.36 7.70 6.61
CA ASP A 46 -4.89 6.51 7.31
C ASP A 46 -6.01 5.48 7.55
N GLU A 47 -7.20 5.93 7.99
CA GLU A 47 -8.35 5.05 8.20
C GLU A 47 -8.84 4.42 6.88
N VAL A 48 -8.86 5.21 5.81
CA VAL A 48 -9.30 4.76 4.47
C VAL A 48 -8.31 3.75 3.89
N LEU A 49 -7.01 4.02 4.02
CA LEU A 49 -5.94 3.12 3.60
C LEU A 49 -5.96 1.82 4.41
N GLY A 50 -6.10 1.92 5.72
CA GLY A 50 -6.23 0.77 6.62
C GLY A 50 -7.42 -0.11 6.25
N ALA A 51 -8.59 0.50 5.98
CA ALA A 51 -9.78 -0.21 5.56
C ALA A 51 -9.62 -0.88 4.17
N ALA A 52 -8.90 -0.25 3.24
CA ALA A 52 -8.59 -0.86 1.95
C ALA A 52 -7.68 -2.09 2.09
N VAL A 53 -6.64 -1.99 2.93
CA VAL A 53 -5.74 -3.12 3.22
C VAL A 53 -6.47 -4.25 3.94
N ALA A 54 -7.30 -3.93 4.93
CA ALA A 54 -8.07 -4.93 5.68
C ALA A 54 -9.04 -5.72 4.78
N ARG A 55 -9.72 -5.06 3.83
CA ARG A 55 -10.60 -5.74 2.87
C ARG A 55 -9.89 -6.77 1.99
N VAL A 56 -8.62 -6.52 1.65
CA VAL A 56 -7.80 -7.47 0.86
C VAL A 56 -7.23 -8.58 1.73
N ALA A 57 -7.00 -8.30 3.02
CA ALA A 57 -6.47 -9.28 3.97
C ALA A 57 -7.46 -10.42 4.29
N GLY A 58 -8.77 -10.17 4.15
CA GLY A 58 -9.83 -11.12 4.50
C GLY A 58 -10.34 -10.92 5.91
#